data_AF-A0A7K4HPP8-F1
#
_entry.id   AF-A0A7K4HPP8-F1
#
_cell.length_a   1.000
_cell.length_b   1.000
_cell.length_c   1.000
_cell.angle_alpha   90.00
_cell.angle_beta   90.00
_cell.angle_gamma   90.00
#
_symmetry.space_group_name_H-M   'P 1'
#
loop_
_entity.id
_entity.type
_entity.pdbx_description
1 polymer ?
#
loop_
_entity_poly.entity_id
_entity_poly.type
_entity_poly.pdbx_seq_one_letter_code
_entity_poly.pdbx_strand_id
1 'polypeptide(L)'
;MTNDTASRSRFTDEVKELVAIGAAVAGNCEKCFEHHYQKAKSLGVSHEDMLKAATLGKAIKEMPAKAVSSLVRDRLVADAPMSTSDLPQDSVLINGIPGNREADETRDE
;
A
#
# COMPACT_ATOMS: atom_id res chain seq x y z
N MET A 1 44.32 8.78 18.91
CA MET A 1 42.86 8.74 18.64
C MET A 1 42.60 7.65 17.62
N THR A 2 42.47 6.41 18.09
CA THR A 2 42.07 5.24 17.29
C THR A 2 40.77 4.77 17.95
N ASN A 3 39.70 4.39 17.26
CA ASN A 3 39.71 3.59 16.05
C ASN A 3 38.34 3.70 15.39
N ASP A 4 38.35 3.61 14.08
CA ASP A 4 37.21 3.42 13.20
C ASP A 4 36.35 2.26 13.73
N THR A 5 35.15 2.56 14.22
CA THR A 5 34.15 1.54 14.55
C THR A 5 33.69 0.96 13.24
N ALA A 6 34.41 -0.06 12.75
CA ALA A 6 34.11 -0.75 11.51
C ALA A 6 32.63 -1.13 11.45
N SER A 7 31.90 -0.48 10.54
CA SER A 7 30.47 -0.71 10.31
C SER A 7 30.25 -2.14 9.82
N ARG A 8 29.53 -2.96 10.59
CA ARG A 8 29.06 -4.27 10.10
C ARG A 8 27.85 -4.07 9.21
N SER A 9 27.83 -4.76 8.07
CA SER A 9 26.66 -4.80 7.20
C SER A 9 25.45 -5.36 7.95
N ARG A 10 24.30 -4.68 7.84
CA ARG A 10 22.99 -5.20 8.27
C ARG A 10 22.26 -5.95 7.15
N PHE A 11 22.86 -6.04 5.97
CA PHE A 11 22.27 -6.71 4.83
C PHE A 11 22.65 -8.20 4.84
N THR A 12 22.02 -8.94 5.76
CA THR A 12 22.15 -10.39 5.85
C THR A 12 21.27 -11.08 4.80
N ASP A 13 21.37 -12.41 4.65
CA ASP A 13 20.51 -13.15 3.72
C ASP A 13 19.03 -13.04 4.12
N GLU A 14 18.71 -13.03 5.42
CA GLU A 14 17.35 -12.81 5.92
C GLU A 14 16.82 -11.43 5.49
N VAL A 15 17.63 -10.38 5.66
CA VAL A 15 17.27 -9.02 5.26
C VAL A 15 17.13 -8.91 3.74
N LYS A 16 18.00 -9.58 2.98
CA LYS A 16 17.91 -9.66 1.52
C LYS A 16 16.58 -10.28 1.08
N GLU A 17 16.17 -11.40 1.68
CA GLU A 17 14.91 -12.05 1.32
C GLU A 17 13.68 -11.21 1.73
N LEU A 18 13.73 -10.51 2.87
CA LEU A 18 12.68 -9.55 3.25
C LEU A 18 12.55 -8.41 2.23
N VAL A 19 13.67 -7.84 1.79
CA VAL A 19 13.69 -6.81 0.75
C VAL A 19 13.14 -7.36 -0.57
N ALA A 20 13.50 -8.58 -0.93
CA ALA A 20 13.04 -9.23 -2.16
C ALA A 20 11.53 -9.54 -2.13
N ILE A 21 10.98 -9.96 -0.99
CA ILE A 21 9.53 -10.13 -0.79
C ILE A 21 8.80 -8.80 -1.00
N GLY A 22 9.27 -7.72 -0.36
CA GLY A 22 8.68 -6.39 -0.53
C GLY A 22 8.73 -5.91 -1.98
N ALA A 23 9.88 -6.08 -2.65
CA ALA A 23 10.07 -5.72 -4.06
C ALA A 23 9.18 -6.56 -5.00
N ALA A 24 9.04 -7.87 -4.75
CA ALA A 24 8.19 -8.74 -5.55
C ALA A 24 6.71 -8.33 -5.47
N VAL A 25 6.22 -7.97 -4.28
CA VAL A 25 4.85 -7.47 -4.10
C VAL A 25 4.67 -6.11 -4.77
N ALA A 26 5.64 -5.19 -4.58
CA ALA A 26 5.61 -3.86 -5.20
C ALA A 26 5.61 -3.94 -6.74
N GLY A 27 6.39 -4.87 -7.30
CA GLY A 27 6.55 -5.09 -8.74
C GLY A 27 5.59 -6.12 -9.34
N ASN A 28 4.58 -6.59 -8.62
CA ASN A 28 3.60 -7.56 -9.12
C ASN A 28 4.21 -8.89 -9.63
N CYS A 29 5.39 -9.30 -9.16
CA CYS A 29 6.05 -10.52 -9.63
C CYS A 29 5.70 -11.73 -8.76
N GLU A 30 4.65 -12.48 -9.14
CA GLU A 30 4.18 -13.67 -8.41
C GLU A 30 5.27 -14.74 -8.27
N LYS A 31 5.97 -15.07 -9.36
CA LYS A 31 7.06 -16.07 -9.34
C LYS A 31 8.22 -15.65 -8.45
N CYS A 32 8.54 -14.35 -8.44
CA CYS A 32 9.58 -13.82 -7.55
C CYS A 32 9.13 -13.95 -6.09
N PHE A 33 7.87 -13.61 -5.78
CA PHE A 33 7.33 -13.73 -4.44
C PHE A 33 7.41 -15.17 -3.92
N GLU A 34 6.96 -16.16 -4.71
CA GLU A 34 7.02 -17.56 -4.31
C GLU A 34 8.46 -18.01 -4.01
N HIS A 35 9.40 -17.67 -4.89
CA HIS A 35 10.81 -18.02 -4.70
C HIS A 35 11.39 -17.44 -3.40
N HIS A 36 11.20 -16.13 -3.20
CA HIS A 36 11.76 -15.41 -2.04
C HIS A 36 11.03 -15.76 -0.74
N TYR A 37 9.74 -16.07 -0.78
CA TYR A 37 8.99 -16.58 0.36
C TYR A 37 9.55 -17.92 0.86
N GLN A 38 9.74 -18.91 -0.05
CA GLN A 38 10.32 -20.20 0.34
C GLN A 38 11.74 -20.05 0.87
N LYS A 39 12.54 -19.16 0.27
CA LYS A 39 13.90 -18.89 0.73
C LYS A 39 13.93 -18.24 2.11
N ALA A 40 13.13 -17.20 2.35
CA ALA A 40 13.00 -16.56 3.66
C ALA A 40 12.56 -17.57 4.75
N LYS A 41 11.58 -18.42 4.42
CA LYS A 41 11.13 -19.50 5.31
C LYS A 41 12.25 -20.49 5.64
N SER A 42 13.07 -20.86 4.67
CA SER A 42 14.23 -21.75 4.89
C SER A 42 15.32 -21.14 5.76
N LEU A 43 15.43 -19.80 5.78
CA LEU A 43 16.35 -19.05 6.64
C LEU A 43 15.78 -18.78 8.04
N GLY A 44 14.55 -19.23 8.34
CA GLY A 44 13.91 -19.04 9.64
C GLY A 44 13.36 -17.64 9.87
N VAL A 45 13.17 -16.85 8.81
CA VAL A 45 12.52 -15.53 8.92
C VAL A 45 11.09 -15.72 9.44
N SER A 46 10.69 -14.88 10.39
CA SER A 46 9.36 -14.96 10.99
C SER A 46 8.28 -14.63 9.96
N HIS A 47 7.12 -15.28 10.09
CA HIS A 47 5.97 -14.95 9.23
C HIS A 47 5.51 -13.50 9.44
N GLU A 48 5.65 -12.98 10.65
CA GLU A 48 5.34 -11.58 10.97
C GLU A 48 6.22 -10.60 10.17
N ASP A 49 7.52 -10.83 10.10
CA ASP A 49 8.43 -9.95 9.36
C ASP A 49 8.22 -10.04 7.84
N MET A 50 7.97 -11.26 7.33
CA MET A 50 7.56 -11.45 5.93
C MET A 50 6.27 -10.69 5.60
N LEU A 51 5.28 -10.74 6.51
CA LEU A 51 4.02 -10.01 6.35
C LEU A 51 4.23 -8.48 6.38
N LYS A 52 5.09 -7.97 7.27
CA LYS A 52 5.45 -6.54 7.30
C LYS A 52 6.10 -6.10 5.99
N ALA A 53 7.05 -6.88 5.46
CA ALA A 53 7.71 -6.59 4.18
C ALA A 53 6.71 -6.59 3.01
N ALA A 54 5.84 -7.59 2.95
CA ALA A 54 4.79 -7.69 1.92
C ALA A 54 3.79 -6.53 2.00
N THR A 55 3.39 -6.15 3.22
CA THR A 55 2.46 -5.03 3.46
C THR A 55 3.06 -3.70 3.01
N LEU A 56 4.35 -3.48 3.30
CA LEU A 56 5.08 -2.31 2.81
C LEU A 56 5.15 -2.29 1.28
N GLY A 57 5.46 -3.42 0.65
CA GLY A 57 5.46 -3.56 -0.81
C GLY A 57 4.08 -3.25 -1.43
N LYS A 58 3.00 -3.73 -0.81
CA LYS A 58 1.61 -3.42 -1.23
C LYS A 58 1.30 -1.93 -1.12
N ALA A 59 1.69 -1.28 -0.02
CA ALA A 59 1.46 0.15 0.15
C ALA A 59 2.15 0.98 -0.94
N ILE A 60 3.38 0.62 -1.32
CA ILE A 60 4.12 1.25 -2.43
C ILE A 60 3.40 1.02 -3.77
N LYS A 61 2.97 -0.23 -4.04
CA LYS A 61 2.22 -0.58 -5.26
C LYS A 61 0.92 0.20 -5.42
N GLU A 62 0.25 0.55 -4.34
CA GLU A 62 -1.03 1.27 -4.39
C GLU A 62 -0.88 2.77 -4.74
N MET A 63 0.30 3.36 -4.55
CA MET A 63 0.51 4.80 -4.75
C MET A 63 0.22 5.27 -6.18
N PRO A 64 0.71 4.61 -7.26
CA PRO A 64 0.38 4.99 -8.63
C PRO A 64 -1.11 4.87 -8.92
N ALA A 65 -1.78 3.83 -8.42
CA ALA A 65 -3.22 3.65 -8.61
C ALA A 65 -4.01 4.80 -7.97
N LYS A 66 -3.64 5.22 -6.75
CA LYS A 66 -4.24 6.39 -6.08
C LYS A 66 -4.04 7.67 -6.89
N ALA A 67 -2.86 7.88 -7.45
CA ALA A 67 -2.57 9.05 -8.27
C ALA A 67 -3.45 9.09 -9.53
N VAL A 68 -3.59 7.97 -10.24
CA VAL A 68 -4.46 7.89 -11.42
C VAL A 68 -5.93 8.10 -11.04
N SER A 69 -6.39 7.49 -9.95
CA SER A 69 -7.77 7.71 -9.45
C SER A 69 -8.04 9.18 -9.11
N SER A 70 -7.06 9.92 -8.59
CA SER A 70 -7.18 11.36 -8.39
C SER A 70 -7.35 12.09 -9.72
N LEU A 71 -6.51 11.78 -10.71
CA LEU A 71 -6.61 12.40 -12.04
C LEU A 71 -7.96 12.12 -12.72
N VAL A 72 -8.47 10.90 -12.59
CA VAL A 72 -9.80 10.53 -13.09
C VAL A 72 -10.87 11.38 -12.43
N ARG A 73 -10.84 11.52 -11.10
CA ARG A 73 -11.78 12.38 -10.37
C ARG A 73 -11.67 13.83 -10.85
N ASP A 74 -10.46 14.37 -10.89
CA ASP A 74 -10.24 15.79 -11.18
C ASP A 74 -10.59 16.17 -12.61
N ARG A 75 -10.51 15.23 -13.57
CA ARG A 75 -10.70 15.53 -15.00
C ARG A 75 -11.98 15.00 -15.60
N LEU A 76 -12.51 13.89 -15.08
CA LEU A 76 -13.70 13.26 -15.63
C LEU A 76 -14.91 13.47 -14.73
N VAL A 77 -14.73 13.59 -13.41
CA VAL A 77 -15.84 13.80 -12.47
C VAL A 77 -16.11 15.29 -12.25
N ALA A 78 -15.08 16.14 -12.23
CA ALA A 78 -15.26 17.59 -12.03
C ALA A 78 -15.94 18.30 -13.23
N ASP A 79 -15.74 17.80 -14.45
CA ASP A 79 -16.29 18.40 -15.68
C ASP A 79 -17.65 17.81 -16.09
N ALA A 80 -18.16 16.83 -15.35
CA ALA A 80 -19.40 16.14 -15.67
C ALA A 80 -20.55 16.60 -14.76
N PRO A 81 -21.71 17.03 -15.31
CA PRO A 81 -22.94 17.15 -14.53
C PRO A 81 -23.49 15.73 -14.29
N MET A 82 -22.85 14.93 -13.45
CA MET A 82 -23.29 13.55 -13.18
C MET A 82 -23.91 13.40 -11.79
N SER A 83 -25.12 12.83 -11.79
CA SER A 83 -25.82 12.35 -10.60
C SER A 83 -25.09 11.14 -10.01
N THR A 84 -25.10 11.04 -8.68
CA THR A 84 -24.38 10.03 -7.89
C THR A 84 -24.84 8.58 -8.12
N SER A 85 -25.92 8.37 -8.88
CA SER A 85 -26.50 7.06 -9.21
C SER A 85 -25.67 6.20 -10.16
N ASP A 86 -24.75 6.81 -10.91
CA ASP A 86 -24.08 6.13 -12.03
C ASP A 86 -22.66 5.62 -11.67
N LEU A 87 -22.21 5.82 -10.43
CA LEU A 87 -20.90 5.37 -9.97
C LEU A 87 -20.97 3.96 -9.35
N PRO A 88 -20.02 3.05 -9.67
CA PRO A 88 -19.91 1.76 -8.99
C PRO A 88 -19.73 1.94 -7.48
N GLN A 89 -20.57 1.27 -6.68
CA GLN A 89 -20.66 1.45 -5.23
C GLN A 89 -19.42 0.99 -4.44
N ASP A 90 -18.46 0.33 -5.09
CA ASP A 90 -17.23 -0.17 -4.45
C ASP A 90 -16.09 0.86 -4.43
N SER A 91 -16.37 2.10 -4.81
CA SER A 91 -15.30 3.04 -5.11
C SER A 91 -14.74 3.73 -3.85
N VAL A 92 -13.41 3.62 -3.72
CA VAL A 92 -12.47 4.48 -2.98
C VAL A 92 -12.69 6.00 -3.24
N LEU A 93 -13.67 6.36 -4.08
CA LEU A 93 -14.00 7.71 -4.48
C LEU A 93 -14.90 8.47 -3.50
N ILE A 94 -15.63 7.79 -2.60
CA ILE A 94 -16.64 8.42 -1.72
C ILE A 94 -16.02 9.26 -0.60
N ASN A 95 -14.83 8.90 -0.10
CA ASN A 95 -14.21 9.55 1.07
C ASN A 95 -13.61 10.96 0.81
N GLY A 96 -13.93 11.59 -0.33
CA GLY A 96 -13.40 12.90 -0.73
C GLY A 96 -14.44 13.89 -1.24
N ILE A 97 -15.74 13.60 -1.12
CA ILE A 97 -16.80 14.54 -1.52
C ILE A 97 -17.11 15.47 -0.34
N PRO A 98 -16.90 16.80 -0.46
CA PRO A 98 -17.36 17.74 0.55
C PRO A 98 -18.87 17.94 0.36
N GLY A 99 -19.70 17.28 1.17
CA GLY A 99 -21.15 17.45 1.04
C GLY A 99 -22.09 16.67 1.94
N ASN A 100 -21.64 15.99 3.00
CA ASN A 100 -22.54 15.13 3.81
C ASN A 100 -22.44 15.40 5.32
N ARG A 101 -22.25 16.66 5.72
CA ARG A 101 -22.59 17.10 7.08
C ARG A 101 -23.95 17.80 7.03
N GLU A 102 -25.01 17.00 7.06
CA GLU A 102 -26.33 17.45 7.52
C GLU A 102 -26.62 16.59 8.75
N ALA A 103 -26.32 17.13 9.93
CA ALA A 103 -27.32 17.75 10.80
C ALA A 103 -28.28 16.70 11.38
N ASP A 104 -27.84 16.08 12.47
CA ASP A 104 -28.76 15.44 13.42
C ASP A 104 -28.38 15.94 14.82
N GLU A 105 -28.72 17.21 15.05
CA GLU A 105 -28.83 17.77 16.39
C GLU A 105 -30.25 18.33 16.51
N THR A 106 -30.95 17.85 17.56
CA THR A 106 -32.25 18.28 18.09
C THR A 106 -33.52 17.83 17.37
N ARG A 107 -34.27 16.95 18.05
CA ARG A 107 -35.71 17.13 18.31
C ARG A 107 -36.15 16.32 19.54
N ASP A 108 -36.79 17.05 20.43
CA ASP A 108 -37.41 16.67 21.70
C ASP A 108 -38.37 15.48 21.61
N GLU A 109 -38.35 14.59 22.62
CA GLU A 109 -39.35 14.47 23.70
C GLU A 109 -38.80 13.65 24.88
#